data_AF-A0A960UVL1-F1
#
_entry.id   AF-A0A960UVL1-F1
#
_cell.length_a   1.000
_cell.length_b   1.000
_cell.length_c   1.000
_cell.angle_alpha   90.00
_cell.angle_beta   90.00
_cell.angle_gamma   90.00
#
_symmetry.space_group_name_H-M   'P 1'
#
loop_
_entity.id
_entity.type
_entity.pdbx_description
1 polymer ?
#
loop_
_entity_poly.entity_id
_entity_poly.type
_entity_poly.pdbx_seq_one_letter_code
_entity_poly.pdbx_strand_id
1 'polypeptide(L)'
;MLLCGLGSGYILEALLEQRTLLDRFLQEGHSLYLYEPASLWRHHPSGPAHHPALQELLKIPGIYWVQQPWPDPPSRFEPAIFPSYLRHFPELDSGFREGRNERTIRKMMKRWMRNYAIRNRQPQEVMRLPEGASLVFAGASPSLDRELALPALKDMRSRYILLASDTSFAALLQAGLVPDLVLCMDTSPATGYHLLQARQYIHAEKAAALGYSGSPLFLSDFFARVMLYESDFPPEQQEDWLSISNPTGNLAGLAISLAASCRASELLLLGSDGTVEGFRSHCRSTGYDYYARTMEGRLRSVETYFYGLSRRTYATGNREQGGALHSATIKRQQDVAGKLGVPIFRADSIHRWIDNMGHRQPARSWSARTVIMPEPAPPAEGKPPLWVQ
;
A
#
# COMPACT_ATOMS: atom_id res chain seq x y z
N MET A 1 -20.41 -13.30 5.23
CA MET A 1 -19.56 -12.09 5.23
C MET A 1 -19.93 -11.22 6.41
N LEU A 2 -18.95 -10.70 7.14
CA LEU A 2 -19.17 -9.74 8.23
C LEU A 2 -18.74 -8.35 7.75
N LEU A 3 -19.68 -7.43 7.60
CA LEU A 3 -19.44 -6.04 7.28
C LEU A 3 -19.28 -5.25 8.57
N CYS A 4 -18.07 -4.74 8.83
CA CYS A 4 -17.76 -3.99 10.04
C CYS A 4 -17.49 -2.53 9.75
N GLY A 5 -18.10 -1.66 10.54
CA GLY A 5 -17.84 -0.23 10.50
C GLY A 5 -18.80 0.50 9.58
N LEU A 6 -20.04 0.63 10.03
CA LEU A 6 -21.16 1.10 9.22
C LEU A 6 -21.30 2.63 9.30
N GLY A 7 -20.67 3.26 10.30
CA GLY A 7 -20.66 4.71 10.45
C GLY A 7 -22.04 5.25 10.74
N SER A 8 -22.40 6.34 10.07
CA SER A 8 -23.75 6.93 10.10
C SER A 8 -24.79 6.13 9.31
N GLY A 9 -24.41 5.04 8.63
CA GLY A 9 -25.35 4.18 7.90
C GLY A 9 -25.37 4.35 6.38
N TYR A 10 -24.53 5.20 5.78
CA TYR A 10 -24.46 5.37 4.31
C TYR A 10 -24.31 4.05 3.54
N ILE A 11 -23.57 3.10 4.09
CA ILE A 11 -23.42 1.80 3.45
C ILE A 11 -24.70 0.97 3.45
N LEU A 12 -25.58 1.18 4.43
CA LEU A 12 -26.86 0.48 4.50
C LEU A 12 -27.75 0.92 3.35
N GLU A 13 -27.70 2.20 2.98
CA GLU A 13 -28.40 2.73 1.80
C GLU A 13 -27.82 2.14 0.51
N ALA A 14 -26.49 2.15 0.37
CA ALA A 14 -25.82 1.56 -0.79
C ALA A 14 -26.15 0.06 -0.96
N LEU A 15 -26.28 -0.69 0.14
CA LEU A 15 -26.69 -2.11 0.11
C LEU A 15 -28.13 -2.28 -0.39
N LEU A 16 -29.04 -1.39 -0.01
CA LEU A 16 -30.42 -1.40 -0.51
C LEU A 16 -30.51 -0.98 -1.98
N GLU A 17 -29.74 0.02 -2.39
CA GLU A 17 -29.65 0.43 -3.79
C GLU A 17 -29.12 -0.69 -4.68
N GLN A 18 -28.18 -1.49 -4.16
CA GLN A 18 -27.61 -2.65 -4.84
C GLN A 18 -28.39 -3.96 -4.56
N ARG A 19 -29.72 -3.86 -4.40
CA ARG A 19 -30.59 -4.99 -4.00
C ARG A 19 -30.38 -6.25 -4.85
N THR A 20 -30.28 -6.09 -6.17
CA THR A 20 -30.12 -7.21 -7.11
C THR A 20 -28.83 -8.01 -6.86
N LEU A 21 -27.74 -7.32 -6.53
CA LEU A 21 -26.45 -7.98 -6.20
C LEU A 21 -26.52 -8.64 -4.83
N LEU A 22 -27.16 -7.98 -3.87
CA LEU A 22 -27.37 -8.50 -2.52
C LEU A 22 -28.23 -9.77 -2.54
N ASP A 23 -29.32 -9.79 -3.29
CA ASP A 23 -30.18 -10.98 -3.41
C ASP A 23 -29.43 -12.15 -4.05
N ARG A 24 -28.62 -11.90 -5.09
CA ARG A 24 -27.77 -12.94 -5.69
C ARG A 24 -26.77 -13.51 -4.69
N PHE A 25 -26.07 -12.64 -3.96
CA PHE A 25 -25.14 -13.04 -2.91
C PHE A 25 -25.80 -13.95 -1.87
N LEU A 26 -27.03 -13.64 -1.46
CA LEU A 26 -27.79 -14.46 -0.50
C LEU A 26 -28.28 -15.78 -1.11
N GLN A 27 -28.72 -15.79 -2.37
CA GLN A 27 -29.14 -17.01 -3.09
C GLN A 27 -28.00 -18.02 -3.29
N GLU A 28 -26.75 -17.54 -3.36
CA GLU A 28 -25.55 -18.37 -3.39
C GLU A 28 -25.24 -19.02 -2.01
N GLY A 29 -26.12 -18.84 -1.03
CA GLY A 29 -26.02 -19.44 0.30
C GLY A 29 -25.15 -18.63 1.26
N HIS A 30 -24.76 -17.41 0.89
CA HIS A 30 -24.03 -16.53 1.80
C HIS A 30 -24.99 -15.81 2.76
N SER A 31 -24.47 -15.44 3.92
CA SER A 31 -25.16 -14.57 4.87
C SER A 31 -24.35 -13.29 5.09
N LEU A 32 -25.03 -12.17 5.31
CA LEU A 32 -24.42 -10.87 5.59
C LEU A 32 -24.66 -10.49 7.06
N TYR A 33 -23.58 -10.31 7.80
CA TYR A 33 -23.62 -9.87 9.19
C TYR A 33 -23.17 -8.40 9.24
N LEU A 34 -23.99 -7.53 9.82
CA LEU A 34 -23.75 -6.10 9.93
C LEU A 34 -23.32 -5.79 11.36
N TYR A 35 -22.19 -5.11 11.52
CA TYR A 35 -21.66 -4.79 12.84
C TYR A 35 -21.07 -3.38 12.91
N GLU A 36 -21.56 -2.61 13.88
CA GLU A 36 -20.97 -1.32 14.26
C GLU A 36 -20.11 -1.49 15.51
N PRO A 37 -18.77 -1.49 15.40
CA PRO A 37 -17.88 -1.71 16.54
C PRO A 37 -17.81 -0.53 17.51
N ALA A 38 -18.09 0.69 17.07
CA ALA A 38 -18.08 1.85 17.94
C ALA A 38 -19.35 1.86 18.81
N SER A 39 -19.23 1.43 20.07
CA SER A 39 -20.37 1.39 21.01
C SER A 39 -21.11 2.72 21.13
N LEU A 40 -20.37 3.83 21.16
CA LEU A 40 -20.94 5.18 21.18
C LEU A 40 -21.81 5.47 19.95
N TRP A 41 -21.37 5.03 18.76
CA TRP A 41 -22.13 5.24 17.52
C TRP A 41 -23.28 4.24 17.39
N ARG A 42 -23.08 3.01 17.83
CA ARG A 42 -24.12 1.96 17.83
C ARG A 42 -25.39 2.40 18.55
N HIS A 43 -25.25 3.16 19.64
CA HIS A 43 -26.36 3.61 20.47
C HIS A 43 -26.72 5.09 20.26
N HIS A 44 -26.05 5.79 19.36
CA HIS A 44 -26.35 7.19 19.07
C HIS A 44 -27.67 7.29 18.30
N PRO A 45 -28.53 8.31 18.53
CA PRO A 45 -29.81 8.46 17.82
C PRO A 45 -29.68 8.54 16.28
N SER A 46 -28.59 9.11 15.79
CA SER A 46 -28.24 9.15 14.35
C SER A 46 -27.39 7.96 13.90
N GLY A 47 -27.25 6.94 14.75
CA GLY A 47 -26.39 5.78 14.52
C GLY A 47 -27.06 4.71 13.66
N PRO A 48 -26.28 3.69 13.24
CA PRO A 48 -26.74 2.69 12.28
C PRO A 48 -27.88 1.83 12.85
N ALA A 49 -27.94 1.63 14.17
CA ALA A 49 -29.02 0.88 14.82
C ALA A 49 -30.41 1.55 14.67
N HIS A 50 -30.42 2.87 14.50
CA HIS A 50 -31.63 3.68 14.33
C HIS A 50 -31.85 4.09 12.87
N HIS A 51 -30.96 3.67 11.96
CA HIS A 51 -31.05 4.02 10.56
C HIS A 51 -32.19 3.26 9.87
N PRO A 52 -33.10 3.92 9.12
CA PRO A 52 -34.23 3.26 8.46
C PRO A 52 -33.80 2.12 7.53
N ALA A 53 -32.70 2.33 6.79
CA ALA A 53 -32.15 1.32 5.89
C ALA A 53 -31.76 0.01 6.61
N LEU A 54 -31.34 0.07 7.89
CA LEU A 54 -31.06 -1.15 8.65
C LEU A 54 -32.32 -1.99 8.82
N GLN A 55 -33.45 -1.36 9.16
CA GLN A 55 -34.72 -2.06 9.38
C GLN A 55 -35.21 -2.74 8.11
N GLU A 56 -35.04 -2.10 6.94
CA GLU A 56 -35.36 -2.71 5.66
C GLU A 56 -34.43 -3.87 5.30
N LEU A 57 -33.12 -3.74 5.55
CA LEU A 57 -32.15 -4.81 5.34
C LEU A 57 -32.43 -6.02 6.23
N LEU A 58 -32.83 -5.82 7.48
CA LEU A 58 -33.12 -6.92 8.42
C LEU A 58 -34.40 -7.70 8.10
N LYS A 59 -35.27 -7.19 7.21
CA LYS A 59 -36.39 -7.97 6.67
C LYS A 59 -35.93 -9.00 5.64
N ILE A 60 -34.69 -8.92 5.16
CA ILE A 60 -34.14 -9.81 4.13
C ILE A 60 -33.56 -11.06 4.82
N PRO A 61 -34.03 -12.27 4.47
CA PRO A 61 -33.46 -13.51 5.01
C PRO A 61 -31.96 -13.61 4.71
N GLY A 62 -31.17 -13.98 5.72
CA GLY A 62 -29.71 -14.10 5.60
C GLY A 62 -28.94 -12.82 5.91
N ILE A 63 -29.61 -11.72 6.27
CA ILE A 63 -28.98 -10.51 6.81
C ILE A 63 -29.22 -10.41 8.32
N TYR A 64 -28.16 -10.16 9.07
CA TYR A 64 -28.19 -10.17 10.53
C TYR A 64 -27.52 -8.93 11.11
N TRP A 65 -28.13 -8.33 12.13
CA TRP A 65 -27.51 -7.31 12.95
C TRP A 65 -26.81 -7.95 14.15
N VAL A 66 -25.50 -7.75 14.27
CA VAL A 66 -24.72 -8.33 15.36
C VAL A 66 -24.79 -7.43 16.59
N GLN A 67 -25.45 -7.91 17.64
CA GLN A 67 -25.43 -7.29 18.97
C GLN A 67 -24.33 -7.91 19.84
N GLN A 68 -23.83 -7.16 20.82
CA GLN A 68 -22.92 -7.70 21.83
C GLN A 68 -23.66 -7.99 23.14
N PRO A 69 -23.40 -9.14 23.79
CA PRO A 69 -22.52 -10.24 23.35
C PRO A 69 -23.11 -11.00 22.15
N TRP A 70 -22.25 -11.52 21.24
CA TRP A 70 -22.66 -12.31 20.06
C TRP A 70 -22.74 -13.79 20.47
N PRO A 71 -23.94 -14.35 20.78
CA PRO A 71 -24.02 -15.59 21.54
C PRO A 71 -23.73 -16.85 20.71
N ASP A 72 -23.80 -16.74 19.39
CA ASP A 72 -23.64 -17.86 18.45
C ASP A 72 -23.09 -17.37 17.09
N PRO A 73 -21.79 -17.00 17.03
CA PRO A 73 -21.18 -16.61 15.77
C PRO A 73 -21.02 -17.82 14.84
N PRO A 74 -21.24 -17.67 13.52
CA PRO A 74 -21.00 -18.74 12.57
C PRO A 74 -19.53 -19.19 12.64
N SER A 75 -19.32 -20.49 12.48
CA SER A 75 -17.99 -21.13 12.59
C SER A 75 -16.95 -20.58 11.61
N ARG A 76 -17.38 -19.94 10.51
CA ARG A 76 -16.55 -19.24 9.53
C ARG A 76 -17.26 -18.02 8.96
N PHE A 77 -16.58 -16.89 8.88
CA PHE A 77 -17.02 -15.72 8.12
C PHE A 77 -15.80 -14.95 7.58
N GLU A 78 -15.99 -14.27 6.46
CA GLU A 78 -15.00 -13.35 5.91
C GLU A 78 -15.30 -11.91 6.37
N PRO A 79 -14.39 -11.27 7.14
CA PRO A 79 -14.56 -9.90 7.58
C PRO A 79 -14.22 -8.91 6.46
N ALA A 80 -15.21 -8.12 6.07
CA ALA A 80 -15.10 -6.92 5.26
C ALA A 80 -15.16 -5.71 6.21
N ILE A 81 -14.00 -5.37 6.78
CA ILE A 81 -13.88 -4.23 7.69
C ILE A 81 -13.44 -3.03 6.86
N PHE A 82 -14.19 -1.93 6.94
CA PHE A 82 -13.78 -0.71 6.26
C PHE A 82 -12.39 -0.28 6.74
N PRO A 83 -11.49 0.10 5.82
CA PRO A 83 -10.16 0.52 6.20
C PRO A 83 -10.16 1.61 7.27
N SER A 84 -11.13 2.54 7.29
CA SER A 84 -11.29 3.55 8.34
C SER A 84 -11.54 2.94 9.72
N TYR A 85 -12.34 1.89 9.81
CA TYR A 85 -12.69 1.20 11.05
C TYR A 85 -11.57 0.30 11.58
N LEU A 86 -10.83 -0.37 10.68
CA LEU A 86 -9.58 -1.07 11.01
C LEU A 86 -8.55 -0.18 11.72
N ARG A 87 -8.63 1.15 11.52
CA ARG A 87 -7.72 2.14 12.13
C ARG A 87 -8.14 2.55 13.53
N HIS A 88 -9.44 2.53 13.84
CA HIS A 88 -10.00 2.97 15.12
C HIS A 88 -10.23 1.83 16.11
N PHE A 89 -10.51 0.64 15.58
CA PHE A 89 -10.72 -0.58 16.36
C PHE A 89 -9.78 -1.67 15.83
N PRO A 90 -8.45 -1.51 16.04
CA PRO A 90 -7.46 -2.50 15.61
C PRO A 90 -7.72 -3.90 16.20
N GLU A 91 -8.45 -3.99 17.32
CA GLU A 91 -8.98 -5.22 17.91
C GLU A 91 -9.93 -6.00 17.00
N LEU A 92 -10.54 -5.36 15.99
CA LEU A 92 -11.32 -6.06 14.96
C LEU A 92 -10.41 -6.74 13.93
N ASP A 93 -9.20 -6.21 13.70
CA ASP A 93 -8.18 -6.91 12.91
C ASP A 93 -7.60 -8.05 13.74
N SER A 94 -7.21 -7.84 15.01
CA SER A 94 -6.64 -8.92 15.84
C SER A 94 -7.65 -10.00 16.25
N GLY A 95 -8.95 -9.70 16.27
CA GLY A 95 -10.02 -10.69 16.44
C GLY A 95 -10.29 -11.54 15.18
N PHE A 96 -9.92 -11.08 13.98
CA PHE A 96 -10.33 -11.72 12.71
C PHE A 96 -9.23 -11.91 11.63
N ARG A 97 -8.02 -11.34 11.81
CA ARG A 97 -6.85 -11.41 10.91
C ARG A 97 -5.54 -11.37 11.72
N GLU A 98 -4.91 -12.53 11.90
CA GLU A 98 -3.63 -12.63 12.61
C GLU A 98 -2.48 -11.90 11.88
N GLY A 99 -1.61 -11.22 12.64
CA GLY A 99 -0.24 -10.92 12.20
C GLY A 99 0.17 -9.46 11.92
N ARG A 100 -0.68 -8.44 12.13
CA ARG A 100 -0.27 -7.03 12.02
C ARG A 100 0.07 -6.41 13.39
N ASN A 101 1.24 -5.76 13.49
CA ASN A 101 1.67 -5.10 14.72
C ASN A 101 0.92 -3.77 14.93
N GLU A 102 -0.14 -3.82 15.75
CA GLU A 102 -1.00 -2.67 16.08
C GLU A 102 -0.24 -1.45 16.63
N ARG A 103 0.88 -1.66 17.32
CA ARG A 103 1.72 -0.58 17.85
C ARG A 103 2.38 0.20 16.71
N THR A 104 2.80 -0.49 15.66
CA THR A 104 3.38 0.14 14.46
C THR A 104 2.31 0.97 13.72
N ILE A 105 1.12 0.41 13.52
CA ILE A 105 0.03 1.12 12.84
C ILE A 105 -0.37 2.38 13.60
N ARG A 106 -0.56 2.31 14.92
CA ARG A 106 -0.86 3.48 15.75
C ARG A 106 0.21 4.57 15.64
N LYS A 107 1.48 4.18 15.72
CA LYS A 107 2.61 5.12 15.58
C LYS A 107 2.64 5.79 14.21
N MET A 108 2.40 5.03 13.14
CA MET A 108 2.38 5.56 11.78
C MET A 108 1.17 6.44 11.54
N MET A 109 -0.01 6.08 12.06
CA MET A 109 -1.23 6.88 11.91
C MET A 109 -1.07 8.29 12.48
N LYS A 110 -0.46 8.43 13.67
CA LYS A 110 -0.18 9.76 14.24
C LYS A 110 0.69 10.61 13.30
N ARG A 111 1.66 10.00 12.62
CA ARG A 111 2.53 10.68 11.65
C ARG A 111 1.80 11.02 10.36
N TRP A 112 1.02 10.09 9.83
CA TRP A 112 0.24 10.29 8.61
C TRP A 112 -0.80 11.39 8.78
N MET A 113 -1.56 11.39 9.88
CA MET A 113 -2.53 12.46 10.18
C MET A 113 -1.86 13.81 10.37
N ARG A 114 -0.70 13.86 11.03
CA ARG A 114 0.10 15.09 11.14
C ARG A 114 0.52 15.61 9.76
N ASN A 115 1.04 14.73 8.91
CA ASN A 115 1.50 15.11 7.57
C ASN A 115 0.33 15.58 6.69
N TYR A 116 -0.80 14.88 6.77
CA TYR A 116 -2.05 15.27 6.14
C TYR A 116 -2.50 16.68 6.56
N ALA A 117 -2.57 16.95 7.86
CA ALA A 117 -3.01 18.25 8.39
C ALA A 117 -2.08 19.41 7.98
N ILE A 118 -0.83 19.12 7.63
CA ILE A 118 0.11 20.11 7.08
C ILE A 118 -0.14 20.31 5.58
N ARG A 119 -0.39 19.24 4.83
CA ARG A 119 -0.58 19.26 3.37
C ARG A 119 -1.96 19.71 2.93
N ASN A 120 -3.00 19.47 3.71
CA ASN A 120 -4.38 19.67 3.25
C ASN A 120 -4.75 21.13 3.01
N ARG A 121 -3.98 22.07 3.59
CA ARG A 121 -4.14 23.51 3.34
C ARG A 121 -3.34 24.02 2.14
N GLN A 122 -2.70 23.13 1.39
CA GLN A 122 -1.82 23.47 0.28
C GLN A 122 -2.28 22.76 -0.99
N PRO A 123 -2.20 23.41 -2.16
CA PRO A 123 -2.41 22.73 -3.43
C PRO A 123 -1.47 21.54 -3.57
N GLN A 124 -2.02 20.36 -3.84
CA GLN A 124 -1.29 19.12 -4.06
C GLN A 124 -1.45 18.68 -5.51
N GLU A 125 -0.37 18.19 -6.08
CA GLU A 125 -0.42 17.57 -7.40
C GLU A 125 -0.79 16.10 -7.28
N VAL A 126 -1.94 15.71 -7.82
CA VAL A 126 -2.41 14.33 -7.86
C VAL A 126 -2.25 13.80 -9.28
N MET A 127 -1.46 12.74 -9.43
CA MET A 127 -1.14 12.17 -10.74
C MET A 127 -2.00 10.95 -11.09
N ARG A 128 -2.19 10.76 -12.39
CA ARG A 128 -2.75 9.52 -12.96
C ARG A 128 -1.78 8.98 -14.02
N LEU A 129 -1.50 7.69 -13.91
CA LEU A 129 -0.71 6.98 -14.92
C LEU A 129 -1.51 6.89 -16.23
N PRO A 130 -0.85 6.95 -17.39
CA PRO A 130 -1.54 6.85 -18.68
C PRO A 130 -2.14 5.47 -18.88
N GLU A 131 -3.33 5.43 -19.48
CA GLU A 131 -4.04 4.17 -19.75
C GLU A 131 -3.21 3.26 -20.67
N GLY A 132 -3.16 1.96 -20.36
CA GLY A 132 -2.47 0.96 -21.16
C GLY A 132 -0.94 0.97 -21.06
N ALA A 133 -0.36 1.76 -20.14
CA ALA A 133 1.09 1.85 -19.96
C ALA A 133 1.71 0.47 -19.66
N SER A 134 2.93 0.25 -20.16
CA SER A 134 3.80 -0.82 -19.68
C SER A 134 4.58 -0.31 -18.46
N LEU A 135 4.49 -1.01 -17.34
CA LEU A 135 5.12 -0.61 -16.09
C LEU A 135 6.23 -1.57 -15.71
N VAL A 136 7.30 -1.02 -15.14
CA VAL A 136 8.35 -1.80 -14.45
C VAL A 136 8.43 -1.29 -13.03
N PHE A 137 8.24 -2.17 -12.04
CA PHE A 137 8.49 -1.85 -10.65
C PHE A 137 9.76 -2.55 -10.16
N ALA A 138 10.68 -1.78 -9.59
CA ALA A 138 11.85 -2.29 -8.91
C ALA A 138 11.67 -2.21 -7.39
N GLY A 139 11.46 -3.37 -6.77
CA GLY A 139 11.68 -3.56 -5.34
C GLY A 139 13.17 -3.61 -5.02
N ALA A 140 13.54 -4.04 -3.82
CA ALA A 140 14.93 -4.00 -3.34
C ALA A 140 15.48 -5.35 -2.89
N SER A 141 14.92 -6.47 -3.36
CA SER A 141 15.44 -7.81 -3.07
C SER A 141 16.84 -8.00 -3.68
N PRO A 142 17.72 -8.87 -3.12
CA PRO A 142 19.07 -9.09 -3.63
C PRO A 142 19.16 -9.47 -5.11
N SER A 143 18.14 -10.15 -5.64
CA SER A 143 18.05 -10.51 -7.07
C SER A 143 18.08 -9.31 -8.02
N LEU A 144 17.68 -8.11 -7.54
CA LEU A 144 17.72 -6.89 -8.32
C LEU A 144 19.12 -6.61 -8.89
N ASP A 145 20.19 -6.92 -8.15
CA ASP A 145 21.58 -6.73 -8.60
C ASP A 145 21.83 -7.42 -9.96
N ARG A 146 21.25 -8.62 -10.16
CA ARG A 146 21.37 -9.42 -11.39
C ARG A 146 20.43 -8.94 -12.48
N GLU A 147 19.21 -8.57 -12.10
CA GLU A 147 18.18 -8.09 -13.04
C GLU A 147 18.57 -6.76 -13.68
N LEU A 148 19.20 -5.84 -12.92
CA LEU A 148 19.68 -4.56 -13.44
C LEU A 148 20.87 -4.68 -14.39
N ALA A 149 21.55 -5.84 -14.41
CA ALA A 149 22.63 -6.10 -15.35
C ALA A 149 22.12 -6.40 -16.77
N LEU A 150 20.80 -6.60 -16.96
CA LEU A 150 20.21 -6.89 -18.27
C LEU A 150 20.24 -5.65 -19.18
N PRO A 151 20.97 -5.67 -20.31
CA PRO A 151 21.07 -4.50 -21.21
C PRO A 151 19.72 -4.03 -21.75
N ALA A 152 18.82 -4.99 -21.99
CA ALA A 152 17.50 -4.76 -22.55
C ALA A 152 16.66 -3.72 -21.76
N LEU A 153 16.85 -3.62 -20.44
CA LEU A 153 16.16 -2.60 -19.63
C LEU A 153 16.56 -1.18 -20.05
N LYS A 154 17.85 -0.96 -20.37
CA LYS A 154 18.34 0.34 -20.84
C LYS A 154 17.90 0.61 -22.27
N ASP A 155 18.03 -0.39 -23.14
CA ASP A 155 17.70 -0.26 -24.57
C ASP A 155 16.22 0.08 -24.79
N MET A 156 15.34 -0.41 -23.90
CA MET A 156 13.89 -0.19 -23.97
C MET A 156 13.40 0.87 -22.98
N ARG A 157 14.28 1.64 -22.33
CA ARG A 157 13.91 2.55 -21.23
C ARG A 157 12.78 3.53 -21.58
N SER A 158 12.70 3.97 -22.83
CA SER A 158 11.67 4.89 -23.32
C SER A 158 10.29 4.26 -23.50
N ARG A 159 10.17 2.93 -23.41
CA ARG A 159 8.95 2.16 -23.72
C ARG A 159 8.12 1.81 -22.48
N TYR A 160 8.65 2.05 -21.29
CA TYR A 160 7.96 1.73 -20.03
C TYR A 160 8.13 2.85 -19.01
N ILE A 161 7.20 2.89 -18.04
CA ILE A 161 7.32 3.75 -16.87
C ILE A 161 8.00 2.96 -15.75
N LEU A 162 9.13 3.49 -15.26
CA LEU A 162 9.93 2.88 -14.21
C LEU A 162 9.51 3.41 -12.84
N LEU A 163 8.87 2.54 -12.07
CA LEU A 163 8.53 2.74 -10.67
C LEU A 163 9.65 2.15 -9.79
N ALA A 164 10.15 2.91 -8.84
CA ALA A 164 11.12 2.44 -7.86
C ALA A 164 10.47 2.38 -6.47
N SER A 165 10.83 1.40 -5.66
CA SER A 165 10.75 1.59 -4.21
C SER A 165 11.73 2.67 -3.77
N ASP A 166 11.41 3.40 -2.70
CA ASP A 166 12.39 4.27 -2.02
C ASP A 166 13.72 3.53 -1.74
N THR A 167 13.59 2.26 -1.36
CA THR A 167 14.69 1.39 -0.97
C THR A 167 15.65 1.05 -2.13
N SER A 168 15.12 0.84 -3.34
CA SER A 168 15.88 0.47 -4.55
C SER A 168 16.33 1.66 -5.39
N PHE A 169 15.89 2.88 -5.05
CA PHE A 169 16.13 4.09 -5.84
C PHE A 169 17.62 4.29 -6.18
N ALA A 170 18.48 4.21 -5.17
CA ALA A 170 19.92 4.35 -5.34
C ALA A 170 20.56 3.23 -6.19
N ALA A 171 20.06 1.99 -6.10
CA ALA A 171 20.55 0.88 -6.91
C ALA A 171 20.24 1.09 -8.41
N LEU A 172 19.05 1.62 -8.72
CA LEU A 172 18.67 1.99 -10.08
C LEU A 172 19.56 3.11 -10.64
N LEU A 173 19.79 4.17 -9.86
CA LEU A 173 20.67 5.26 -10.26
C LEU A 173 22.10 4.78 -10.50
N GLN A 174 22.63 3.92 -9.63
CA GLN A 174 23.94 3.29 -9.83
C GLN A 174 24.01 2.49 -11.13
N ALA A 175 22.93 1.80 -11.50
CA ALA A 175 22.82 1.09 -12.76
C ALA A 175 22.63 2.02 -13.98
N GLY A 176 22.50 3.33 -13.79
CA GLY A 176 22.23 4.31 -14.86
C GLY A 176 20.77 4.31 -15.32
N LEU A 177 19.85 3.80 -14.51
CA LEU A 177 18.41 3.82 -14.76
C LEU A 177 17.76 4.85 -13.82
N VAL A 178 17.39 6.00 -14.37
CA VAL A 178 16.64 7.01 -13.61
C VAL A 178 15.18 6.59 -13.58
N PRO A 179 14.57 6.33 -12.41
CA PRO A 179 13.14 6.04 -12.32
C PRO A 179 12.30 7.27 -12.65
N ASP A 180 11.12 7.01 -13.21
CA ASP A 180 10.12 8.06 -13.44
C ASP A 180 9.48 8.47 -12.11
N LEU A 181 9.16 7.47 -11.27
CA LEU A 181 8.50 7.65 -9.98
C LEU A 181 9.16 6.81 -8.89
N VAL A 182 9.41 7.42 -7.74
CA VAL A 182 9.87 6.75 -6.52
C VAL A 182 8.71 6.68 -5.52
N LEU A 183 8.26 5.47 -5.20
CA LEU A 183 7.15 5.21 -4.28
C LEU A 183 7.62 5.36 -2.84
N CYS A 184 7.13 6.41 -2.15
CA CYS A 184 7.55 6.81 -0.81
C CYS A 184 6.37 6.85 0.15
N MET A 185 6.11 5.74 0.85
CA MET A 185 4.92 5.57 1.70
C MET A 185 5.21 5.60 3.20
N ASP A 186 6.37 5.11 3.63
CA ASP A 186 6.71 5.00 5.05
C ASP A 186 7.23 6.34 5.58
N THR A 187 6.65 6.80 6.70
CA THR A 187 7.09 8.02 7.41
C THR A 187 8.22 7.76 8.41
N SER A 188 8.80 6.57 8.38
CA SER A 188 9.96 6.24 9.19
C SER A 188 11.19 7.04 8.74
N PRO A 189 12.12 7.34 9.67
CA PRO A 189 13.42 7.90 9.30
C PRO A 189 14.24 6.99 8.38
N ALA A 190 13.91 5.69 8.31
CA ALA A 190 14.61 4.74 7.47
C ALA A 190 14.49 5.10 5.98
N THR A 191 13.31 5.52 5.53
CA THR A 191 13.10 6.09 4.18
C THR A 191 14.08 7.23 3.90
N GLY A 192 14.36 8.08 4.88
CA GLY A 192 15.35 9.16 4.74
C GLY A 192 16.75 8.66 4.41
N TYR A 193 17.20 7.55 4.99
CA TYR A 193 18.52 6.97 4.66
C TYR A 193 18.57 6.43 3.23
N HIS A 194 17.46 5.87 2.71
CA HIS A 194 17.40 5.42 1.31
C HIS A 194 17.51 6.59 0.34
N LEU A 195 16.84 7.71 0.64
CA LEU A 195 16.92 8.91 -0.19
C LEU A 195 18.30 9.59 -0.08
N LEU A 196 18.91 9.63 1.10
CA LEU A 196 20.28 10.14 1.29
C LEU A 196 21.30 9.31 0.50
N GLN A 197 21.15 7.98 0.48
CA GLN A 197 21.98 7.11 -0.35
C GLN A 197 21.80 7.42 -1.84
N ALA A 198 20.58 7.73 -2.28
CA ALA A 198 20.30 8.06 -3.68
C ALA A 198 20.87 9.42 -4.11
N ARG A 199 20.90 10.42 -3.22
CA ARG A 199 21.50 11.75 -3.51
C ARG A 199 22.99 11.71 -3.86
N GLN A 200 23.68 10.59 -3.57
CA GLN A 200 25.08 10.41 -3.95
C GLN A 200 25.26 10.20 -5.46
N TYR A 201 24.18 9.90 -6.18
CA TYR A 201 24.22 9.59 -7.61
C TYR A 201 23.69 10.76 -8.45
N ILE A 202 24.27 10.89 -9.64
CA ILE A 202 23.83 11.87 -10.65
C ILE A 202 22.39 11.54 -11.08
N HIS A 203 21.59 12.57 -11.36
CA HIS A 203 20.21 12.46 -11.86
C HIS A 203 19.18 12.02 -10.82
N ALA A 204 19.54 11.92 -9.53
CA ALA A 204 18.57 11.70 -8.46
C ALA A 204 17.46 12.78 -8.49
N GLU A 205 17.82 14.02 -8.83
CA GLU A 205 16.90 15.16 -8.93
C GLU A 205 15.89 15.07 -10.08
N LYS A 206 16.14 14.20 -11.08
CA LYS A 206 15.27 14.03 -12.25
C LYS A 206 14.08 13.11 -11.98
N ALA A 207 14.17 12.25 -10.97
CA ALA A 207 13.05 11.41 -10.56
C ALA A 207 11.99 12.26 -9.82
N ALA A 208 10.73 11.85 -9.90
CA ALA A 208 9.68 12.41 -9.05
C ALA A 208 9.34 11.42 -7.91
N ALA A 209 8.91 11.94 -6.76
CA ALA A 209 8.33 11.10 -5.72
C ALA A 209 6.83 10.91 -5.96
N LEU A 210 6.34 9.70 -5.71
CA LEU A 210 4.92 9.41 -5.60
C LEU A 210 4.61 8.98 -4.16
N GLY A 211 3.64 9.64 -3.56
CA GLY A 211 3.15 9.32 -2.22
C GLY A 211 1.64 9.52 -2.11
N TYR A 212 1.17 9.70 -0.89
CA TYR A 212 -0.17 10.15 -0.57
C TYR A 212 -0.06 11.26 0.47
N SER A 213 -1.15 11.89 0.87
CA SER A 213 -1.12 13.04 1.80
C SER A 213 -0.47 12.72 3.16
N GLY A 214 -0.45 11.44 3.57
CA GLY A 214 0.25 10.98 4.77
C GLY A 214 1.75 10.71 4.60
N SER A 215 2.27 10.64 3.37
CA SER A 215 3.69 10.35 3.07
C SER A 215 4.66 11.35 3.74
N PRO A 216 5.97 11.03 3.85
CA PRO A 216 6.93 11.91 4.52
C PRO A 216 6.93 13.34 3.99
N LEU A 217 6.98 14.32 4.89
CA LEU A 217 7.05 15.74 4.51
C LEU A 217 8.41 16.11 3.90
N PHE A 218 9.49 15.43 4.32
CA PHE A 218 10.84 15.71 3.83
C PHE A 218 11.05 15.32 2.36
N LEU A 219 10.07 14.72 1.66
CA LEU A 219 10.24 14.34 0.24
C LEU A 219 10.58 15.56 -0.64
N SER A 220 10.06 16.74 -0.32
CA SER A 220 10.39 17.98 -1.04
C SER A 220 11.87 18.38 -0.93
N ASP A 221 12.59 17.87 0.06
CA ASP A 221 14.02 18.15 0.24
C ASP A 221 14.90 17.28 -0.67
N PHE A 222 14.32 16.24 -1.28
CA PHE A 222 15.01 15.25 -2.10
C PHE A 222 14.56 15.25 -3.57
N PHE A 223 13.30 15.62 -3.84
CA PHE A 223 12.70 15.55 -5.17
C PHE A 223 12.25 16.93 -5.63
N ALA A 224 12.54 17.27 -6.89
CA ALA A 224 12.05 18.50 -7.51
C ALA A 224 10.52 18.50 -7.66
N ARG A 225 9.91 17.31 -7.75
CA ARG A 225 8.47 17.13 -7.89
C ARG A 225 8.00 16.00 -6.97
N VAL A 226 7.01 16.30 -6.14
CA VAL A 226 6.34 15.34 -5.27
C VAL A 226 4.88 15.31 -5.68
N MET A 227 4.44 14.16 -6.18
CA MET A 227 3.07 13.93 -6.59
C MET A 227 2.38 12.96 -5.63
N LEU A 228 1.07 13.05 -5.57
CA LEU A 228 0.21 12.14 -4.84
C LEU A 228 -0.51 11.21 -5.81
N TYR A 229 -0.80 9.98 -5.40
CA TYR A 229 -1.80 9.16 -6.07
C TYR A 229 -3.12 9.24 -5.29
N GLU A 230 -4.21 8.86 -5.93
CA GLU A 230 -5.54 8.84 -5.32
C GLU A 230 -5.66 7.67 -4.35
N SER A 231 -5.13 7.79 -3.12
CA SER A 231 -5.07 6.65 -2.20
C SER A 231 -6.40 6.37 -1.50
N ASP A 232 -6.47 5.21 -0.85
CA ASP A 232 -7.55 4.81 0.07
C ASP A 232 -7.35 5.36 1.51
N PHE A 233 -6.59 6.45 1.66
CA PHE A 233 -6.47 7.18 2.91
C PHE A 233 -7.72 8.09 3.10
N PRO A 234 -8.63 7.81 4.04
CA PRO A 234 -9.95 8.43 4.13
C PRO A 234 -9.92 9.95 4.21
N PRO A 235 -8.97 10.58 4.95
CA PRO A 235 -8.93 12.03 4.99
C PRO A 235 -8.75 12.68 3.62
N GLU A 236 -8.07 12.07 2.65
CA GLU A 236 -7.86 12.70 1.32
C GLU A 236 -8.91 12.30 0.27
N GLN A 237 -9.86 11.42 0.58
CA GLN A 237 -10.86 10.96 -0.38
C GLN A 237 -11.87 12.07 -0.70
N GLN A 238 -12.21 12.20 -1.98
CA GLN A 238 -13.16 13.20 -2.50
C GLN A 238 -14.17 12.54 -3.45
N GLU A 239 -15.14 13.32 -3.94
CA GLU A 239 -15.98 12.93 -5.07
C GLU A 239 -15.10 12.65 -6.31
N ASP A 240 -15.43 11.62 -7.09
CA ASP A 240 -14.63 11.12 -8.24
C ASP A 240 -13.20 10.63 -7.94
N TRP A 241 -12.92 10.25 -6.68
CA TRP A 241 -11.63 9.71 -6.26
C TRP A 241 -11.50 8.21 -6.51
N LEU A 242 -10.49 7.80 -7.28
CA LEU A 242 -10.32 6.38 -7.65
C LEU A 242 -10.03 5.44 -6.46
N SER A 243 -9.53 5.99 -5.34
CA SER A 243 -9.32 5.25 -4.08
C SER A 243 -8.48 3.98 -4.25
N ILE A 244 -7.28 4.13 -4.80
CA ILE A 244 -6.31 3.06 -5.04
C ILE A 244 -5.82 2.51 -3.70
N SER A 245 -6.15 1.25 -3.42
CA SER A 245 -5.76 0.55 -2.21
C SER A 245 -4.42 -0.20 -2.36
N ASN A 246 -3.73 -0.47 -1.24
CA ASN A 246 -2.58 -1.37 -1.22
C ASN A 246 -2.88 -2.64 -0.38
N PRO A 247 -3.59 -3.63 -0.95
CA PRO A 247 -4.05 -4.80 -0.21
C PRO A 247 -2.90 -5.73 0.23
N THR A 248 -1.72 -5.61 -0.38
CA THR A 248 -0.56 -6.43 0.01
C THR A 248 0.18 -5.89 1.23
N GLY A 249 0.10 -4.58 1.47
CA GLY A 249 0.84 -3.89 2.53
C GLY A 249 2.31 -3.62 2.21
N ASN A 250 2.77 -3.81 0.96
CA ASN A 250 4.12 -3.46 0.51
C ASN A 250 4.11 -2.68 -0.82
N LEU A 251 5.24 -2.10 -1.21
CA LEU A 251 5.31 -1.22 -2.39
C LEU A 251 5.08 -1.97 -3.73
N ALA A 252 5.40 -3.26 -3.80
CA ALA A 252 5.09 -4.06 -4.99
C ALA A 252 3.58 -4.22 -5.19
N GLY A 253 2.79 -4.41 -4.12
CA GLY A 253 1.34 -4.41 -4.28
C GLY A 253 0.75 -3.04 -4.58
N LEU A 254 1.37 -1.95 -4.11
CA LEU A 254 0.99 -0.62 -4.58
C LEU A 254 1.24 -0.48 -6.09
N ALA A 255 2.37 -0.97 -6.59
CA ALA A 255 2.64 -0.97 -8.02
C ALA A 255 1.62 -1.81 -8.81
N ILE A 256 1.17 -2.95 -8.28
CA ILE A 256 0.08 -3.75 -8.87
C ILE A 256 -1.23 -2.95 -8.91
N SER A 257 -1.59 -2.27 -7.82
CA SER A 257 -2.80 -1.45 -7.78
C SER A 257 -2.72 -0.23 -8.72
N LEU A 258 -1.55 0.40 -8.83
CA LEU A 258 -1.29 1.47 -9.80
C LEU A 258 -1.42 0.95 -11.23
N ALA A 259 -0.88 -0.24 -11.53
CA ALA A 259 -1.04 -0.90 -12.81
C ALA A 259 -2.51 -1.16 -13.16
N ALA A 260 -3.29 -1.66 -12.19
CA ALA A 260 -4.72 -1.87 -12.37
C ALA A 260 -5.46 -0.55 -12.63
N SER A 261 -5.11 0.50 -11.89
CA SER A 261 -5.75 1.82 -11.97
C SER A 261 -5.65 2.47 -13.36
N CYS A 262 -4.57 2.17 -14.09
CA CYS A 262 -4.36 2.66 -15.46
C CYS A 262 -4.57 1.56 -16.51
N ARG A 263 -5.17 0.41 -16.16
CA ARG A 263 -5.34 -0.72 -17.09
C ARG A 263 -4.03 -1.05 -17.82
N ALA A 264 -2.94 -1.09 -17.07
CA ALA A 264 -1.61 -1.35 -17.59
C ALA A 264 -1.62 -2.60 -18.47
N SER A 265 -0.93 -2.52 -19.60
CA SER A 265 -0.84 -3.66 -20.50
C SER A 265 -0.02 -4.79 -19.89
N GLU A 266 0.95 -4.45 -19.05
CA GLU A 266 1.77 -5.37 -18.27
C GLU A 266 2.51 -4.67 -17.14
N LEU A 267 2.88 -5.43 -16.12
CA LEU A 267 3.73 -5.01 -15.02
C LEU A 267 4.87 -6.01 -14.82
N LEU A 268 6.12 -5.57 -15.04
CA LEU A 268 7.31 -6.32 -14.65
C LEU A 268 7.69 -5.99 -13.21
N LEU A 269 7.80 -7.01 -12.36
CA LEU A 269 8.25 -6.90 -10.98
C LEU A 269 9.70 -7.38 -10.86
N LEU A 270 10.61 -6.42 -10.68
CA LEU A 270 12.02 -6.64 -10.38
C LEU A 270 12.27 -6.51 -8.88
N GLY A 271 13.26 -7.23 -8.35
CA GLY A 271 13.70 -7.12 -6.95
C GLY A 271 12.56 -7.34 -5.94
N SER A 272 11.57 -8.16 -6.29
CA SER A 272 10.31 -8.32 -5.54
C SER A 272 9.99 -9.80 -5.27
N ASP A 273 11.02 -10.63 -5.22
CA ASP A 273 10.94 -12.07 -4.97
C ASP A 273 11.16 -12.46 -3.50
N GLY A 274 11.54 -11.52 -2.64
CA GLY A 274 11.74 -11.78 -1.21
C GLY A 274 12.91 -12.72 -0.92
N THR A 275 13.86 -12.85 -1.84
CA THR A 275 15.03 -13.70 -1.63
C THR A 275 15.99 -13.09 -0.61
N VAL A 276 16.78 -13.95 0.04
CA VAL A 276 17.88 -13.54 0.93
C VAL A 276 19.14 -14.22 0.43
N GLU A 277 20.21 -13.46 0.20
CA GLU A 277 21.45 -13.97 -0.39
C GLU A 277 22.67 -13.43 0.36
N GLY A 278 23.52 -14.34 0.85
CA GLY A 278 24.77 -13.97 1.53
C GLY A 278 24.56 -13.00 2.70
N PHE A 279 23.58 -13.29 3.57
CA PHE A 279 23.17 -12.44 4.69
C PHE A 279 22.58 -11.07 4.31
N ARG A 280 22.28 -10.84 3.03
CA ARG A 280 21.61 -9.63 2.55
C ARG A 280 20.13 -9.92 2.34
N SER A 281 19.28 -9.15 3.00
CA SER A 281 17.84 -9.11 2.74
C SER A 281 17.46 -8.11 1.63
N HIS A 282 18.42 -7.31 1.17
CA HIS A 282 18.21 -6.29 0.16
C HIS A 282 19.38 -6.25 -0.86
N CYS A 283 19.14 -5.66 -2.02
CA CYS A 283 20.17 -5.36 -3.02
C CYS A 283 21.23 -4.40 -2.46
N ARG A 284 22.31 -4.19 -3.23
CA ARG A 284 23.34 -3.23 -2.84
C ARG A 284 22.86 -1.80 -3.04
N SER A 285 23.61 -0.87 -2.46
CA SER A 285 23.42 0.57 -2.59
C SER A 285 22.08 1.05 -2.03
N THR A 286 21.58 0.41 -0.97
CA THR A 286 20.37 0.87 -0.28
C THR A 286 20.73 1.77 0.90
N GLY A 287 19.74 2.47 1.46
CA GLY A 287 19.88 3.20 2.72
C GLY A 287 20.35 2.34 3.90
N TYR A 288 20.22 1.01 3.83
CA TYR A 288 20.84 0.13 4.82
C TYR A 288 22.36 0.13 4.72
N ASP A 289 22.93 0.17 3.51
CA ASP A 289 24.38 0.31 3.31
C ASP A 289 24.86 1.68 3.82
N TYR A 290 24.12 2.75 3.51
CA TYR A 290 24.40 4.09 4.01
C TYR A 290 24.45 4.10 5.54
N TYR A 291 23.37 3.64 6.17
CA TYR A 291 23.26 3.61 7.62
C TYR A 291 24.34 2.73 8.26
N ALA A 292 24.61 1.55 7.70
CA ALA A 292 25.65 0.65 8.20
C ALA A 292 27.02 1.33 8.20
N ARG A 293 27.36 2.06 7.12
CA ARG A 293 28.62 2.82 7.01
C ARG A 293 28.69 3.96 8.03
N THR A 294 27.59 4.67 8.28
CA THR A 294 27.58 5.73 9.32
C THR A 294 27.75 5.20 10.74
N MET A 295 27.45 3.92 10.96
CA MET A 295 27.55 3.25 12.26
C MET A 295 28.82 2.39 12.39
N GLU A 296 29.69 2.40 11.37
CA GLU A 296 30.92 1.63 11.34
C GLU A 296 31.93 2.17 12.37
N GLY A 297 32.62 1.26 13.03
CA GLY A 297 33.71 1.60 13.93
C GLY A 297 34.60 0.39 14.24
N ARG A 298 35.64 0.61 15.05
CA ARG A 298 36.67 -0.40 15.35
C ARG A 298 36.12 -1.76 15.81
N LEU A 299 34.99 -1.77 16.53
CA LEU A 299 34.36 -2.97 17.08
C LEU A 299 33.07 -3.39 16.35
N ARG A 300 32.67 -2.66 15.32
CA ARG A 300 31.43 -2.89 14.59
C ARG A 300 31.64 -2.57 13.11
N SER A 301 31.92 -3.61 12.33
CA SER A 301 32.01 -3.50 10.88
C SER A 301 30.62 -3.43 10.23
N VAL A 302 30.58 -3.06 8.96
CA VAL A 302 29.36 -3.13 8.13
C VAL A 302 28.79 -4.56 8.10
N GLU A 303 29.63 -5.58 8.03
CA GLU A 303 29.22 -6.99 8.07
C GLU A 303 28.54 -7.34 9.41
N THR A 304 29.01 -6.76 10.51
CA THR A 304 28.38 -6.95 11.83
C THR A 304 26.95 -6.39 11.84
N TYR A 305 26.71 -5.27 11.16
CA TYR A 305 25.37 -4.71 11.00
C TYR A 305 24.46 -5.65 10.19
N PHE A 306 24.91 -6.12 9.02
CA PHE A 306 24.11 -7.01 8.17
C PHE A 306 23.91 -8.40 8.76
N TYR A 307 24.90 -8.92 9.50
CA TYR A 307 24.75 -10.12 10.30
C TYR A 307 23.66 -9.95 11.37
N GLY A 308 23.62 -8.81 12.06
CA GLY A 308 22.57 -8.50 13.03
C GLY A 308 21.19 -8.27 12.41
N LEU A 309 21.12 -7.70 11.20
CA LEU A 309 19.87 -7.53 10.45
C LEU A 309 19.33 -8.88 10.00
N SER A 310 20.17 -9.69 9.35
CA SER A 310 19.80 -11.04 8.92
C SER A 310 19.44 -11.93 10.11
N ARG A 311 20.20 -11.92 11.22
CA ARG A 311 19.83 -12.66 12.44
C ARG A 311 18.46 -12.28 12.95
N ARG A 312 18.02 -11.02 12.86
CA ARG A 312 16.66 -10.63 13.29
C ARG A 312 15.61 -11.15 12.34
N THR A 313 15.89 -11.16 11.03
CA THR A 313 15.04 -11.81 10.02
C THR A 313 14.97 -13.34 10.21
N TYR A 314 16.06 -13.98 10.66
CA TYR A 314 16.16 -15.42 10.91
C TYR A 314 15.72 -15.85 12.33
N ALA A 315 15.80 -14.99 13.34
CA ALA A 315 15.43 -15.32 14.72
C ALA A 315 13.91 -15.34 14.95
N THR A 316 13.13 -14.78 14.02
CA THR A 316 11.66 -14.81 14.04
C THR A 316 11.06 -15.98 13.26
N GLY A 317 11.84 -16.95 12.79
CA GLY A 317 11.29 -18.17 12.19
C GLY A 317 12.32 -19.25 11.95
N ASN A 318 11.99 -20.49 12.30
CA ASN A 318 12.65 -21.69 11.77
C ASN A 318 12.91 -21.52 10.27
N ARG A 319 14.03 -22.04 9.75
CA ARG A 319 14.44 -21.91 8.33
C ARG A 319 13.31 -22.16 7.31
N GLU A 320 12.32 -22.99 7.66
CA GLU A 320 11.12 -23.28 6.84
C GLU A 320 10.08 -22.14 6.81
N GLN A 321 9.91 -21.38 7.89
CA GLN A 321 8.92 -20.29 8.00
C GLN A 321 9.35 -19.01 7.27
N GLY A 322 10.65 -18.71 7.22
CA GLY A 322 11.18 -17.58 6.45
C GLY A 322 10.92 -17.71 4.96
N GLY A 323 11.09 -18.92 4.40
CA GLY A 323 10.68 -19.23 3.02
C GLY A 323 9.17 -19.12 2.83
N ALA A 324 8.39 -19.69 3.76
CA ALA A 324 6.93 -19.66 3.71
C ALA A 324 6.33 -18.24 3.71
N LEU A 325 6.91 -17.29 4.47
CA LEU A 325 6.45 -15.90 4.51
C LEU A 325 6.70 -15.15 3.18
N HIS A 326 7.84 -15.40 2.53
CA HIS A 326 8.16 -14.81 1.23
C HIS A 326 7.31 -15.43 0.12
N SER A 327 7.13 -16.76 0.14
CA SER A 327 6.18 -17.44 -0.74
C SER A 327 4.75 -16.95 -0.54
N ALA A 328 4.32 -16.70 0.70
CA ALA A 328 3.01 -16.12 1.00
C ALA A 328 2.86 -14.69 0.46
N THR A 329 3.93 -13.88 0.53
CA THR A 329 3.92 -12.50 -0.02
C THR A 329 3.84 -12.51 -1.54
N ILE A 330 4.63 -13.35 -2.22
CA ILE A 330 4.58 -13.51 -3.68
C ILE A 330 3.21 -14.03 -4.11
N LYS A 331 2.69 -15.05 -3.43
CA LYS A 331 1.36 -15.59 -3.69
C LYS A 331 0.29 -14.50 -3.52
N ARG A 332 0.34 -13.72 -2.45
CA ARG A 332 -0.59 -12.60 -2.24
C ARG A 332 -0.49 -11.55 -3.35
N GLN A 333 0.71 -11.25 -3.84
CA GLN A 333 0.89 -10.35 -4.99
C GLN A 333 0.25 -10.94 -6.26
N GLN A 334 0.46 -12.23 -6.54
CA GLN A 334 -0.16 -12.93 -7.67
C GLN A 334 -1.69 -12.96 -7.56
N ASP A 335 -2.22 -13.29 -6.38
CA ASP A 335 -3.66 -13.34 -6.11
C ASP A 335 -4.30 -11.96 -6.32
N VAL A 336 -3.67 -10.89 -5.83
CA VAL A 336 -4.14 -9.51 -6.04
C VAL A 336 -4.06 -9.11 -7.51
N ALA A 337 -2.96 -9.41 -8.19
CA ALA A 337 -2.82 -9.12 -9.62
C ALA A 337 -3.87 -9.85 -10.45
N GLY A 338 -4.13 -11.13 -10.16
CA GLY A 338 -5.17 -11.91 -10.81
C GLY A 338 -6.57 -11.34 -10.59
N LYS A 339 -6.91 -10.94 -9.35
CA LYS A 339 -8.19 -10.28 -9.03
C LYS A 339 -8.36 -8.94 -9.74
N LEU A 340 -7.28 -8.19 -9.92
CA LEU A 340 -7.27 -6.89 -10.58
C LEU A 340 -7.08 -6.98 -12.11
N GLY A 341 -6.91 -8.19 -12.66
CA GLY A 341 -6.70 -8.40 -14.10
C GLY A 341 -5.39 -7.83 -14.63
N VAL A 342 -4.34 -7.71 -13.80
CA VAL A 342 -3.03 -7.15 -14.18
C VAL A 342 -2.10 -8.28 -14.62
N PRO A 343 -1.62 -8.29 -15.89
CA PRO A 343 -0.60 -9.24 -16.32
C PRO A 343 0.73 -8.90 -15.65
N ILE A 344 1.24 -9.82 -14.82
CA ILE A 344 2.53 -9.64 -14.12
C ILE A 344 3.63 -10.53 -14.69
N PHE A 345 4.81 -9.96 -14.83
CA PHE A 345 6.04 -10.65 -15.18
C PHE A 345 7.04 -10.52 -14.02
N ARG A 346 7.92 -11.51 -13.89
CA ARG A 346 9.00 -11.56 -12.90
C ARG A 346 10.30 -12.04 -13.56
N ALA A 347 11.35 -12.21 -12.76
CA ALA A 347 12.67 -12.67 -13.18
C ALA A 347 12.64 -13.92 -14.08
N ASP A 348 11.85 -14.92 -13.70
CA ASP A 348 11.70 -16.19 -14.43
C ASP A 348 10.98 -16.04 -15.78
N SER A 349 10.22 -14.95 -15.97
CA SER A 349 9.49 -14.65 -17.20
C SER A 349 10.01 -13.41 -17.93
N ILE A 350 11.17 -12.86 -17.54
CA ILE A 350 11.65 -11.57 -18.04
C ILE A 350 11.92 -11.59 -19.55
N HIS A 351 12.37 -12.72 -20.11
CA HIS A 351 12.56 -12.86 -21.55
C HIS A 351 11.25 -12.69 -22.32
N ARG A 352 10.15 -13.27 -21.83
CA ARG A 352 8.82 -13.09 -22.45
C ARG A 352 8.36 -11.64 -22.40
N TRP A 353 8.67 -10.93 -21.30
CA TRP A 353 8.40 -9.50 -21.20
C TRP A 353 9.25 -8.70 -22.21
N ILE A 354 10.53 -9.02 -22.36
CA ILE A 354 11.42 -8.38 -23.35
C ILE A 354 10.87 -8.57 -24.76
N ASP A 355 10.45 -9.79 -25.11
CA ASP A 355 9.89 -10.10 -26.43
C ASP A 355 8.62 -9.28 -26.70
N ASN A 356 7.73 -9.14 -25.70
CA ASN A 356 6.52 -8.32 -25.81
C ASN A 356 6.82 -6.82 -26.01
N MET A 357 7.91 -6.33 -25.42
CA MET A 357 8.30 -4.92 -25.47
C MET A 357 8.92 -4.49 -26.81
N GLY A 358 9.45 -5.44 -27.59
CA GLY A 358 10.09 -5.20 -28.89
C GLY A 358 9.22 -4.44 -29.91
N HIS A 359 7.88 -4.54 -29.77
CA HIS A 359 6.91 -3.93 -30.68
C HIS A 359 6.15 -2.73 -30.09
N ARG A 360 6.46 -2.32 -28.85
CA ARG A 360 5.72 -1.25 -28.14
C ARG A 360 6.18 0.14 -28.56
N GLN A 361 5.22 1.07 -28.65
CA GLN A 361 5.51 2.49 -28.75
C GLN A 361 6.08 3.05 -27.44
N PRO A 362 6.79 4.19 -27.46
CA PRO A 362 7.24 4.87 -26.26
C PRO A 362 6.11 5.12 -25.26
N ALA A 363 6.44 5.04 -23.96
CA ALA A 363 5.47 5.29 -22.91
C ALA A 363 4.93 6.72 -23.01
N ARG A 364 3.61 6.86 -22.88
CA ARG A 364 2.93 8.16 -22.89
C ARG A 364 3.27 8.96 -21.62
N SER A 365 3.11 10.28 -21.69
CA SER A 365 3.20 11.15 -20.51
C SER A 365 2.05 10.86 -19.53
N TRP A 366 2.33 10.95 -18.23
CA TRP A 366 1.30 10.95 -17.19
C TRP A 366 0.58 12.30 -17.14
N SER A 367 -0.66 12.30 -16.64
CA SER A 367 -1.41 13.51 -16.34
C SER A 367 -1.37 13.81 -14.85
N ALA A 368 -1.53 15.08 -14.51
CA ALA A 368 -1.64 15.51 -13.13
C ALA A 368 -2.70 16.61 -13.01
N ARG A 369 -3.42 16.59 -11.89
CA ARG A 369 -4.38 17.63 -11.52
C ARG A 369 -3.99 18.23 -10.17
N THR A 370 -4.21 19.52 -10.02
CA THR A 370 -4.03 20.19 -8.74
C THR A 370 -5.32 20.05 -7.93
N VAL A 371 -5.22 19.57 -6.70
CA VAL A 371 -6.33 19.49 -5.75
C VAL A 371 -5.97 20.18 -4.45
N ILE A 372 -6.98 20.68 -3.73
CA ILE A 372 -6.85 21.04 -2.33
C ILE A 372 -7.55 19.93 -1.55
N MET A 373 -6.85 19.30 -0.61
CA MET A 373 -7.45 18.21 0.17
C MET A 373 -8.51 18.78 1.12
N PRO A 374 -9.54 18.00 1.48
CA PRO A 374 -10.58 18.52 2.36
C PRO A 374 -10.02 18.87 3.74
N GLU A 375 -10.70 19.72 4.49
CA GLU A 375 -10.34 19.90 5.90
C GLU A 375 -10.65 18.61 6.67
N PRO A 376 -9.86 18.26 7.72
CA PRO A 376 -10.22 17.13 8.55
C PRO A 376 -11.56 17.45 9.22
N ALA A 377 -12.48 16.49 9.27
CA ALA A 377 -13.73 16.69 10.01
C ALA A 377 -13.41 17.18 11.44
N PRO A 378 -14.09 18.24 11.93
CA PRO A 378 -13.85 18.71 13.29
C PRO A 378 -14.12 17.56 14.27
N PRO A 379 -13.34 17.45 15.35
CA PRO A 379 -13.64 16.48 16.38
C PRO A 379 -15.05 16.73 16.92
N ALA A 380 -15.79 15.66 17.22
CA ALA A 380 -17.07 15.77 17.90
C ALA A 380 -16.92 16.62 19.17
N GLU A 381 -17.86 17.53 19.40
CA GLU A 381 -17.81 18.54 20.47
C GLU A 381 -17.35 17.93 21.81
N GLY A 382 -16.36 18.58 22.44
CA GLY A 382 -15.85 18.19 23.76
C GLY A 382 -14.73 17.14 23.78
N LYS A 383 -14.26 16.64 22.62
CA LYS A 383 -13.06 15.78 22.57
C LYS A 383 -11.93 16.51 21.84
N PRO A 384 -10.70 16.52 22.39
CA PRO A 384 -9.56 17.03 21.63
C PRO A 384 -9.42 16.21 20.34
N PRO A 385 -8.90 16.80 19.26
CA PRO A 385 -8.65 16.07 18.04
C PRO A 385 -7.82 14.82 18.33
N LEU A 386 -8.17 13.68 17.73
CA LEU A 386 -7.54 12.37 17.99
C LEU A 386 -6.01 12.34 17.79
N TRP A 387 -5.44 13.35 17.12
CA TRP A 387 -3.99 13.52 16.94
C TRP A 387 -3.29 14.29 18.08
N VAL A 388 -4.04 14.82 19.05
CA VAL A 388 -3.55 15.51 20.24
C VAL A 388 -3.40 14.54 21.43
N GLN A 389 -4.06 13.38 21.39
CA GLN A 389 -3.88 12.26 22.34
C GLN A 389 -2.90 11.22 21.78
#